data_AF-A0AAE0G805-F1
#
_entry.id   AF-A0AAE0G805-F1
#
_cell.length_a   1.000
_cell.length_b   1.000
_cell.length_c   1.000
_cell.angle_alpha   90.00
_cell.angle_beta   90.00
_cell.angle_gamma   90.00
#
_symmetry.space_group_name_H-M   'P 1'
#
loop_
_entity.id
_entity.type
_entity.pdbx_description
1 polymer ?
#
loop_
_entity_poly.entity_id
_entity_poly.type
_entity_poly.pdbx_seq_one_letter_code
_entity_poly.pdbx_strand_id
1 'polypeptide(L)'
;MLIAMRIFQLVLLVCLICHWMACLWHMACSATDDCSSSYDDLRAVDVYLQAYYTATLALMGDHIYVDSRAQQIMVICLTLFGSFMLAVVFGSVANMVNQLNLKEVYHQSKVDSLNDVMRYLDLPKNIQERIRQHQEYAWMRYRDVEGGIEGFAKPLPESLQQEVLLNFHTTVLNKVTFFVALPQNAQIALVSKLTSKTAIPGEVILKKGEPARGLFLLSRGCCEVLLVQTREAAPAPSASASVPAAVARIGRRLSLTSSPTVSDKPNPDIKYLPRHAGSVFGERSLMTGDPVGATVLATTFCDMHHLSRESFSSLVVDFPEILHGLQSYHKHEIDPAIQFKDTAMANKKSRSPAVTPNVTHVSDFDGTRNPELSARSEISLLRKTMETFIAEFGEKMKNQSKQESKINHLLEQMKEMSTKHAVSRSHTNARDVSRDGTPLTIVDAV
;
A
#
# COMPACT_ATOMS: atom_id res chain seq x y z
N MET A 1 -7.45 -13.62 11.97
CA MET A 1 -7.80 -14.51 13.11
C MET A 1 -7.58 -13.85 14.47
N LEU A 2 -6.36 -13.35 14.77
CA LEU A 2 -6.06 -12.71 16.08
C LEU A 2 -6.90 -11.47 16.39
N ILE A 3 -7.13 -10.57 15.42
CA ILE A 3 -7.96 -9.37 15.61
C ILE A 3 -9.41 -9.74 15.91
N ALA A 4 -9.98 -10.69 15.17
CA ALA A 4 -11.34 -11.16 15.39
C ALA A 4 -11.51 -11.75 16.81
N MET A 5 -10.54 -12.52 17.30
CA MET A 5 -10.55 -13.01 18.70
C MET A 5 -10.51 -11.87 19.71
N ARG A 6 -9.68 -10.83 19.49
CA ARG A 6 -9.60 -9.70 20.41
C ARG A 6 -10.87 -8.85 20.42
N ILE A 7 -11.51 -8.65 19.26
CA ILE A 7 -12.82 -7.99 19.16
C ILE A 7 -13.86 -8.80 19.92
N PHE A 8 -13.88 -10.12 19.74
CA PHE A 8 -14.80 -11.01 20.47
C PHE A 8 -14.57 -10.95 21.98
N GLN A 9 -13.32 -10.97 22.45
CA GLN A 9 -12.97 -10.79 23.87
C GLN A 9 -13.46 -9.44 24.42
N LEU A 10 -13.33 -8.35 23.64
CA LEU A 10 -13.81 -7.03 24.04
C LEU A 10 -15.33 -6.97 24.10
N VAL A 11 -16.04 -7.59 23.16
CA VAL A 11 -17.52 -7.69 23.20
C VAL A 11 -17.97 -8.49 24.42
N LEU A 12 -17.34 -9.63 24.71
CA LEU A 12 -17.63 -10.43 25.90
C LEU A 12 -17.37 -9.64 27.19
N LEU A 13 -16.28 -8.88 27.26
CA LEU A 13 -15.96 -8.02 28.39
C LEU A 13 -17.05 -6.96 28.61
N VAL A 14 -17.52 -6.30 27.55
CA VAL A 14 -18.61 -5.32 27.63
C VAL A 14 -19.90 -5.98 28.14
N CYS A 15 -20.28 -7.14 27.59
CA CYS A 15 -21.46 -7.88 28.05
C CYS A 15 -21.34 -8.29 29.54
N LEU A 16 -20.14 -8.70 29.99
CA LEU A 16 -19.89 -9.05 31.38
C LEU A 16 -20.01 -7.83 32.30
N ILE A 17 -19.47 -6.68 31.89
CA ILE A 17 -19.60 -5.42 32.64
C ILE A 17 -21.08 -5.02 32.72
N CYS A 18 -21.83 -5.05 31.62
CA CYS A 18 -23.27 -4.76 31.64
C CYS A 18 -24.04 -5.71 32.58
N HIS A 19 -23.68 -7.00 32.59
CA HIS A 19 -24.28 -7.96 33.52
C HIS A 19 -23.98 -7.61 34.98
N TRP A 20 -22.73 -7.28 35.32
CA TRP A 20 -22.35 -6.92 36.69
C TRP A 20 -23.06 -5.64 37.15
N MET A 21 -23.16 -4.65 36.27
CA MET A 21 -23.87 -3.40 36.51
C MET A 21 -25.38 -3.63 36.71
N ALA A 22 -25.98 -4.53 35.92
CA ALA A 22 -27.38 -4.91 36.07
C ALA A 22 -27.66 -5.64 37.39
N CYS A 23 -26.78 -6.55 37.80
CA CYS A 23 -26.88 -7.23 39.09
C CYS A 23 -26.70 -6.25 40.26
N LEU A 24 -25.75 -5.32 40.15
CA LEU A 24 -25.54 -4.27 41.15
C LEU A 24 -26.77 -3.35 41.24
N TRP A 25 -27.38 -3.00 40.11
CA TRP A 25 -28.62 -2.24 40.05
C TRP A 25 -29.75 -2.96 40.81
N HIS A 26 -30.00 -4.22 40.47
CA HIS A 26 -31.04 -5.02 41.10
C HIS A 26 -30.79 -5.21 42.60
N MET A 27 -29.54 -5.48 43.01
CA MET A 27 -29.17 -5.63 44.41
C MET A 27 -29.42 -4.35 45.21
N ALA A 28 -29.04 -3.19 44.68
CA ALA A 28 -29.28 -1.93 45.36
C ALA A 28 -30.76 -1.55 45.41
N CYS A 29 -31.52 -1.81 44.33
CA CYS A 29 -32.97 -1.69 44.33
C CYS A 29 -33.65 -2.62 45.34
N SER A 30 -33.13 -3.83 45.56
CA SER A 30 -33.68 -4.76 46.57
C SER A 30 -33.36 -4.34 48.01
N ALA A 31 -32.30 -3.55 48.22
CA ALA A 31 -31.88 -3.07 49.53
C ALA A 31 -32.64 -1.80 49.98
N THR A 32 -33.20 -1.06 49.03
CA THR A 32 -34.10 0.07 49.27
C THR A 32 -35.53 -0.40 48.97
N ASP A 33 -36.40 -0.54 49.98
CA ASP A 33 -37.81 -0.96 49.83
C ASP A 33 -38.64 -0.11 48.83
N ASP A 34 -38.06 0.96 48.26
CA ASP A 34 -38.66 1.84 47.25
C ASP A 34 -38.91 1.17 45.89
N CYS A 35 -38.21 0.08 45.54
CA CYS A 35 -38.34 -0.56 44.21
C CYS A 35 -39.18 -1.83 44.19
N SER A 36 -39.44 -2.47 45.34
CA SER A 36 -40.15 -3.76 45.42
C SER A 36 -41.54 -3.69 44.77
N SER A 37 -42.28 -2.60 45.01
CA SER A 37 -43.65 -2.43 44.51
C SER A 37 -43.80 -2.35 42.99
N SER A 38 -42.72 -2.07 42.24
CA SER A 38 -42.76 -2.04 40.76
C SER A 38 -42.41 -3.38 40.10
N TYR A 39 -41.86 -4.33 40.86
CA TYR A 39 -41.38 -5.62 40.36
C TYR A 39 -42.17 -6.83 40.90
N ASP A 40 -43.08 -6.61 41.85
CA ASP A 40 -43.80 -7.67 42.57
C ASP A 40 -44.67 -8.59 41.68
N ASP A 41 -45.08 -8.15 40.48
CA ASP A 41 -45.94 -8.91 39.56
C ASP A 41 -45.25 -9.37 38.26
N LEU A 42 -43.93 -9.15 38.14
CA LEU A 42 -43.16 -9.46 36.92
C LEU A 42 -42.39 -10.79 37.03
N ARG A 43 -42.27 -11.51 35.91
CA ARG A 43 -41.47 -12.74 35.85
C ARG A 43 -39.99 -12.38 36.08
N ALA A 44 -39.23 -13.26 36.72
CA ALA A 44 -37.80 -13.05 36.99
C ALA A 44 -36.97 -12.66 35.73
N VAL A 45 -37.40 -13.11 34.55
CA VAL A 45 -36.78 -12.76 33.26
C VAL A 45 -37.00 -11.28 32.90
N ASP A 46 -38.21 -10.76 33.14
CA ASP A 46 -38.57 -9.37 32.83
C ASP A 46 -37.86 -8.39 33.77
N VAL A 47 -37.69 -8.78 35.04
CA VAL A 47 -36.91 -8.03 36.04
C VAL A 47 -35.44 -7.94 35.61
N TYR A 48 -34.85 -9.05 35.19
CA TYR A 48 -33.47 -9.08 34.70
C TYR A 48 -33.29 -8.25 33.42
N LEU A 49 -34.24 -8.34 32.48
CA LEU A 49 -34.19 -7.58 31.23
C LEU A 49 -34.27 -6.07 31.48
N GLN A 50 -35.12 -5.64 32.41
CA GLN A 50 -35.24 -4.23 32.82
C GLN A 50 -33.96 -3.74 33.52
N ALA A 51 -33.35 -4.56 34.39
CA ALA A 51 -32.08 -4.22 35.03
C ALA A 51 -30.93 -4.12 34.01
N TYR A 52 -30.89 -5.02 33.02
CA TYR A 52 -29.90 -4.99 31.95
C TYR A 52 -30.09 -3.79 31.01
N TYR A 53 -31.33 -3.43 30.70
CA TYR A 53 -31.65 -2.21 29.96
C TYR A 53 -31.16 -0.96 30.71
N THR A 54 -31.45 -0.87 32.01
CA THR A 54 -31.01 0.24 32.87
C THR A 54 -29.48 0.33 32.97
N ALA A 55 -28.79 -0.81 33.10
CA ALA A 55 -27.33 -0.88 33.09
C ALA A 55 -26.73 -0.42 31.74
N THR A 56 -27.39 -0.72 30.63
CA THR A 56 -26.97 -0.28 29.29
C THR A 56 -27.15 1.24 29.13
N LEU A 57 -28.26 1.80 29.60
CA LEU A 57 -28.47 3.26 29.63
C LEU A 57 -27.42 3.96 30.51
N ALA A 58 -27.11 3.39 31.69
CA ALA A 58 -26.08 3.92 32.57
C ALA A 58 -24.67 3.88 31.92
N LEU A 59 -24.37 2.80 31.18
CA LEU A 59 -23.11 2.68 30.44
C LEU A 59 -22.99 3.72 29.32
N MET A 60 -24.11 4.03 28.64
CA MET A 60 -24.15 5.06 27.60
C MET A 60 -24.20 6.49 28.17
N GLY A 61 -24.50 6.64 29.46
CA GLY A 61 -24.70 7.94 30.11
C GLY A 61 -26.03 8.60 29.78
N ASP A 62 -27.04 7.82 29.39
CA ASP A 62 -28.38 8.32 29.12
C ASP A 62 -29.17 8.55 30.43
N HIS A 63 -30.24 9.34 30.35
CA HIS A 63 -31.07 9.70 31.49
C HIS A 63 -31.85 8.49 32.04
N ILE A 64 -31.72 8.25 33.34
CA ILE A 64 -32.48 7.23 34.08
C ILE A 64 -33.40 7.95 35.06
N TYR A 65 -34.70 7.67 34.99
CA TYR A 65 -35.69 8.24 35.90
C TYR A 65 -35.53 7.63 37.30
N VAL A 66 -35.32 8.47 38.31
CA VAL A 66 -35.15 8.06 39.71
C VAL A 66 -35.87 9.03 40.65
N ASP A 67 -36.67 8.49 41.54
CA ASP A 67 -37.52 9.27 42.46
C ASP A 67 -36.90 9.39 43.86
N SER A 68 -36.03 8.46 44.26
CA SER A 68 -35.40 8.43 45.60
C SER A 68 -33.99 9.03 45.62
N ARG A 69 -33.62 9.77 46.69
CA ARG A 69 -32.28 10.37 46.85
C ARG A 69 -31.17 9.31 46.88
N ALA A 70 -31.44 8.14 47.46
CA ALA A 70 -30.49 7.04 47.50
C ALA A 70 -30.23 6.48 46.09
N GLN A 71 -31.27 6.35 45.27
CA GLN A 71 -31.18 5.93 43.88
C GLN A 71 -30.45 6.97 43.02
N GLN A 72 -30.65 8.27 43.26
CA GLN A 72 -29.93 9.33 42.57
C GLN A 72 -28.42 9.25 42.79
N ILE A 73 -27.97 9.10 44.04
CA ILE A 73 -26.53 8.94 44.36
C ILE A 73 -25.97 7.68 43.69
N MET A 74 -26.73 6.59 43.71
CA MET A 74 -26.34 5.34 43.09
C MET A 74 -26.22 5.45 41.56
N VAL A 75 -27.18 6.08 40.88
CA VAL A 75 -27.12 6.34 39.42
C VAL A 75 -25.91 7.20 39.09
N ILE A 76 -25.62 8.23 39.88
CA ILE A 76 -24.41 9.06 39.68
C ILE A 76 -23.15 8.18 39.73
N CYS A 77 -23.01 7.32 40.75
CA CYS A 77 -21.87 6.41 40.87
C CYS A 77 -21.80 5.39 39.71
N LEU A 78 -22.95 4.84 39.32
CA LEU A 78 -23.08 3.84 38.26
C LEU A 78 -22.73 4.43 36.89
N THR A 79 -23.22 5.63 36.58
CA THR A 79 -22.93 6.35 35.35
C THR A 79 -21.47 6.80 35.30
N LEU A 80 -20.89 7.27 36.41
CA LEU A 80 -19.46 7.59 36.48
C LEU A 80 -18.60 6.36 36.20
N PHE A 81 -18.90 5.22 36.84
CA PHE A 81 -18.19 3.97 36.59
C PHE A 81 -18.38 3.48 35.16
N GLY A 82 -19.61 3.54 34.63
CA GLY A 82 -19.92 3.21 33.25
C GLY A 82 -19.12 4.05 32.25
N SER A 83 -19.05 5.36 32.45
CA SER A 83 -18.27 6.27 31.60
C SER A 83 -16.77 5.94 31.58
N PHE A 84 -16.21 5.58 32.74
CA PHE A 84 -14.81 5.16 32.85
C PHE A 84 -14.56 3.84 32.12
N MET A 85 -15.43 2.84 32.28
CA MET A 85 -15.35 1.57 31.55
C MET A 85 -15.47 1.78 30.04
N LEU A 86 -16.40 2.63 29.60
CA LEU A 86 -16.60 2.95 28.19
C LEU A 86 -15.36 3.62 27.58
N ALA A 87 -14.68 4.49 28.33
CA ALA A 87 -13.42 5.10 27.90
C ALA A 87 -12.31 4.04 27.68
N VAL A 88 -12.20 3.03 28.56
CA VAL A 88 -11.24 1.92 28.39
C VAL A 88 -11.56 1.10 27.14
N VAL A 89 -12.84 0.83 26.88
CA VAL A 89 -13.30 0.10 25.70
C VAL A 89 -12.94 0.86 24.42
N PHE A 90 -13.26 2.15 24.35
CA PHE A 90 -12.90 2.99 23.21
C PHE A 90 -11.39 3.09 23.01
N GLY A 91 -10.60 3.23 24.08
CA GLY A 91 -9.14 3.22 23.99
C GLY A 91 -8.58 1.91 23.44
N SER A 92 -9.18 0.79 23.82
CA SER A 92 -8.81 -0.54 23.31
C SER A 92 -9.15 -0.70 21.83
N VAL A 93 -10.31 -0.21 21.39
CA VAL A 93 -10.70 -0.18 19.96
C VAL A 93 -9.76 0.72 19.16
N ALA A 94 -9.43 1.92 19.67
CA ALA A 94 -8.51 2.83 19.00
C ALA A 94 -7.10 2.22 18.83
N ASN A 95 -6.57 1.56 19.86
CA ASN A 95 -5.30 0.84 19.77
C ASN A 95 -5.36 -0.30 18.75
N MET A 96 -6.49 -1.03 18.68
CA MET A 96 -6.70 -2.06 17.65
C MET A 96 -6.64 -1.48 16.23
N VAL A 97 -7.34 -0.36 16.00
CA VAL A 97 -7.36 0.31 14.70
C VAL A 97 -5.95 0.77 14.31
N ASN A 98 -5.20 1.33 15.26
CA ASN A 98 -3.81 1.69 15.03
C ASN A 98 -2.97 0.46 14.64
N GLN A 99 -3.13 -0.67 15.35
CA GLN A 99 -2.44 -1.92 15.04
C GLN A 99 -2.76 -2.48 13.64
N LEU A 100 -4.00 -2.35 13.19
CA LEU A 100 -4.41 -2.75 11.84
C LEU A 100 -3.76 -1.89 10.76
N ASN A 101 -3.64 -0.60 11.03
CA ASN A 101 -3.12 0.38 10.08
C ASN A 101 -1.59 0.56 10.19
N LEU A 102 -0.89 -0.15 11.09
CA LEU A 102 0.56 0.00 11.27
C LEU A 102 1.34 -0.11 9.96
N LYS A 103 0.97 -1.05 9.08
CA LYS A 103 1.67 -1.25 7.80
C LYS A 103 1.49 -0.08 6.85
N GLU A 104 0.29 0.49 6.81
CA GLU A 104 -0.02 1.64 5.95
C GLU A 104 0.66 2.90 6.49
N VAL A 105 0.60 3.13 7.81
CA VAL A 105 1.26 4.25 8.47
C VAL A 105 2.78 4.18 8.28
N TYR A 106 3.36 2.98 8.38
CA TYR A 106 4.78 2.78 8.14
C TYR A 106 5.18 3.09 6.70
N HIS A 107 4.42 2.57 5.71
CA HIS A 107 4.65 2.88 4.31
C HIS A 107 4.56 4.38 4.03
N GLN A 108 3.52 5.03 4.54
CA GLN A 108 3.30 6.46 4.37
C GLN A 108 4.47 7.27 4.94
N SER A 109 4.94 6.91 6.15
CA SER A 109 6.10 7.54 6.77
C SER A 109 7.38 7.40 5.94
N LYS A 110 7.61 6.24 5.32
CA LYS A 110 8.75 6.03 4.41
C LYS A 110 8.64 6.88 3.14
N VAL A 111 7.45 6.96 2.54
CA VAL A 111 7.20 7.79 1.35
C VAL A 111 7.38 9.28 1.66
N ASP A 112 6.92 9.72 2.83
CA ASP A 112 7.08 11.11 3.28
C ASP A 112 8.57 11.45 3.48
N SER A 113 9.32 10.57 4.14
CA SER A 113 10.78 10.70 4.29
C SER A 113 11.50 10.79 2.93
N LEU A 114 11.09 9.97 1.96
CA LEU A 114 11.62 10.00 0.60
C LEU A 114 11.29 11.33 -0.09
N ASN A 115 10.06 11.84 0.05
CA ASN A 115 9.65 13.13 -0.50
C ASN A 115 10.48 14.29 0.08
N ASP A 116 10.80 14.25 1.37
CA ASP A 116 11.63 15.28 2.00
C ASP A 116 13.06 15.27 1.47
N VAL A 117 13.65 14.09 1.28
CA VAL A 117 14.97 13.96 0.63
C VAL A 117 14.94 14.47 -0.81
N MET A 118 13.90 14.14 -1.58
CA MET A 118 13.77 14.63 -2.96
C MET A 118 13.62 16.14 -3.05
N ARG A 119 12.94 16.77 -2.06
CA ARG A 119 12.82 18.23 -1.95
C ARG A 119 14.15 18.86 -1.55
N TYR A 120 14.85 18.28 -0.59
CA TYR A 120 16.17 18.75 -0.15
C TYR A 120 17.19 18.74 -1.31
N LEU A 121 17.15 17.70 -2.14
CA LEU A 121 18.03 17.56 -3.31
C LEU A 121 17.56 18.36 -4.55
N ASP A 122 16.43 19.08 -4.45
CA ASP A 122 15.81 19.85 -5.55
C ASP A 122 15.68 19.07 -6.87
N LEU A 123 15.21 17.81 -6.77
CA LEU A 123 15.09 16.96 -7.94
C LEU A 123 13.96 17.42 -8.87
N PRO A 124 14.13 17.39 -10.20
CA PRO A 124 13.05 17.71 -11.13
C PRO A 124 11.91 16.69 -11.04
N LYS A 125 10.67 17.14 -11.30
CA LYS A 125 9.44 16.32 -11.18
C LYS A 125 9.51 14.97 -11.90
N ASN A 126 10.15 14.92 -13.07
CA ASN A 126 10.30 13.68 -13.84
C ASN A 126 11.09 12.60 -13.06
N ILE A 127 12.17 12.99 -12.37
CA ILE A 127 12.98 12.05 -11.59
C ILE A 127 12.23 11.66 -10.33
N GLN A 128 11.56 12.60 -9.67
CA GLN A 128 10.75 12.31 -8.49
C GLN A 128 9.69 11.24 -8.77
N GLU A 129 9.00 11.37 -9.91
CA GLU A 129 7.97 10.42 -10.31
C GLU A 129 8.54 9.02 -10.56
N ARG A 130 9.69 8.94 -11.23
CA ARG A 130 10.40 7.67 -11.46
C ARG A 130 10.84 7.00 -10.14
N ILE A 131 11.29 7.79 -9.17
CA ILE A 131 11.64 7.28 -7.83
C ILE A 131 10.39 6.75 -7.13
N ARG A 132 9.28 7.50 -7.11
CA ARG A 132 8.02 7.05 -6.49
C ARG A 132 7.52 5.75 -7.11
N GLN A 133 7.49 5.67 -8.44
CA GLN A 133 7.09 4.45 -9.16
C GLN A 133 7.96 3.24 -8.81
N HIS A 134 9.29 3.45 -8.70
CA HIS A 134 10.19 2.39 -8.27
C HIS A 134 9.90 1.92 -6.85
N GLN A 135 9.69 2.85 -5.91
CA GLN A 135 9.42 2.54 -4.51
C GLN A 135 8.06 1.86 -4.32
N GLU A 136 7.03 2.31 -5.04
CA GLU A 136 5.69 1.70 -5.00
C GLU A 136 5.72 0.27 -5.56
N TYR A 137 6.44 0.06 -6.66
CA TYR A 137 6.67 -1.29 -7.18
C TYR A 137 7.42 -2.17 -6.17
N ALA A 138 8.50 -1.65 -5.56
CA ALA A 138 9.26 -2.37 -4.55
C ALA A 138 8.38 -2.74 -3.33
N TRP A 139 7.52 -1.83 -2.89
CA TRP A 139 6.56 -2.07 -1.80
C TRP A 139 5.57 -3.19 -2.14
N MET A 140 4.93 -3.13 -3.31
CA MET A 140 4.01 -4.17 -3.76
C MET A 140 4.70 -5.53 -3.93
N ARG A 141 5.96 -5.54 -4.36
CA ARG A 141 6.70 -6.76 -4.68
C ARG A 141 7.33 -7.44 -3.47
N TYR A 142 7.96 -6.67 -2.59
CA TYR A 142 8.78 -7.16 -1.48
C TYR A 142 8.18 -6.91 -0.09
N ARG A 143 7.01 -6.24 0.01
CA ARG A 143 6.25 -6.00 1.26
C ARG A 143 7.15 -5.67 2.46
N ASP A 144 7.90 -4.57 2.38
CA ASP A 144 8.74 -4.01 3.47
C ASP A 144 10.17 -4.56 3.62
N VAL A 145 10.61 -5.46 2.74
CA VAL A 145 12.03 -5.84 2.77
C VAL A 145 12.87 -4.79 2.03
N GLU A 146 13.56 -3.93 2.78
CA GLU A 146 14.50 -2.94 2.24
C GLU A 146 15.57 -3.62 1.38
N GLY A 147 15.56 -3.41 0.06
CA GLY A 147 16.51 -4.05 -0.86
C GLY A 147 16.13 -5.48 -1.29
N GLY A 148 14.88 -5.90 -1.07
CA GLY A 148 14.40 -7.22 -1.50
C GLY A 148 15.05 -8.37 -0.72
N ILE A 149 15.18 -9.55 -1.33
CA ILE A 149 15.63 -10.78 -0.65
C ILE A 149 16.94 -10.60 0.16
N GLU A 150 17.85 -9.74 -0.32
CA GLU A 150 19.14 -9.47 0.31
C GLU A 150 19.00 -8.72 1.64
N GLY A 151 18.08 -7.75 1.72
CA GLY A 151 17.80 -7.06 2.96
C GLY A 151 17.10 -7.94 3.99
N PHE A 152 16.28 -8.88 3.53
CA PHE A 152 15.68 -9.89 4.41
C PHE A 152 16.77 -10.81 4.95
N ALA A 153 17.73 -11.18 4.11
CA ALA A 153 18.78 -12.14 4.46
C ALA A 153 19.89 -11.53 5.33
N LYS A 154 20.11 -10.22 5.27
CA LYS A 154 21.15 -9.48 6.01
C LYS A 154 21.10 -9.62 7.55
N PRO A 155 19.94 -9.58 8.24
CA PRO A 155 19.88 -9.77 9.69
C PRO A 155 19.98 -11.24 10.14
N LEU A 156 19.96 -12.22 9.22
CA LEU A 156 20.05 -13.64 9.59
C LEU A 156 21.50 -14.06 9.88
N PRO A 157 21.71 -15.11 10.68
CA PRO A 157 22.99 -15.80 10.76
C PRO A 157 23.49 -16.23 9.37
N GLU A 158 24.80 -16.19 9.15
CA GLU A 158 25.42 -16.42 7.85
C GLU A 158 25.04 -17.78 7.21
N SER A 159 24.90 -18.83 8.02
CA SER A 159 24.45 -20.15 7.55
C SER A 159 23.03 -20.12 6.96
N LEU A 160 22.09 -19.45 7.65
CA LEU A 160 20.70 -19.31 7.18
C LEU A 160 20.61 -18.31 6.02
N GLN A 161 21.44 -17.28 6.01
CA GLN A 161 21.52 -16.33 4.91
C GLN A 161 21.86 -17.05 3.60
N GLN A 162 22.89 -17.91 3.62
CA GLN A 162 23.31 -18.68 2.45
C GLN A 162 22.21 -19.63 1.98
N GLU A 163 21.54 -20.34 2.89
CA GLU A 163 20.47 -21.29 2.55
C GLU A 163 19.27 -20.59 1.90
N VAL A 164 18.83 -19.45 2.48
CA VAL A 164 17.71 -18.65 1.95
C VAL A 164 18.06 -18.08 0.57
N LEU A 165 19.27 -17.53 0.43
CA LEU A 165 19.74 -16.96 -0.83
C LEU A 165 19.84 -18.05 -1.91
N LEU A 166 20.40 -19.22 -1.55
CA LEU A 166 20.49 -20.37 -2.43
C LEU A 166 19.11 -20.81 -2.94
N ASN A 167 18.15 -20.98 -2.03
CA ASN A 167 16.80 -21.42 -2.39
C ASN A 167 16.10 -20.41 -3.31
N PHE A 168 16.24 -19.11 -3.03
CA PHE A 168 15.63 -18.06 -3.84
C PHE A 168 16.19 -18.00 -5.25
N HIS A 169 17.52 -17.96 -5.41
CA HIS A 169 18.13 -17.86 -6.72
C HIS A 169 18.08 -19.18 -7.50
N THR A 170 18.10 -20.36 -6.85
CA THR A 170 17.93 -21.65 -7.54
C THR A 170 16.62 -21.70 -8.34
N THR A 171 15.53 -21.16 -7.78
CA THR A 171 14.24 -21.08 -8.49
C THR A 171 14.33 -20.24 -9.77
N VAL A 172 15.23 -19.26 -9.81
CA VAL A 172 15.42 -18.39 -10.97
C VAL A 172 16.45 -18.95 -11.95
N LEU A 173 17.53 -19.55 -11.45
CA LEU A 173 18.53 -20.25 -12.27
C LEU A 173 17.91 -21.41 -13.03
N ASN A 174 16.97 -22.15 -12.43
CA ASN A 174 16.25 -23.24 -13.08
C ASN A 174 15.40 -22.80 -14.29
N LYS A 175 15.14 -21.51 -14.46
CA LYS A 175 14.43 -20.99 -15.65
C LYS A 175 15.34 -20.82 -16.86
N VAL A 176 16.65 -20.84 -16.66
CA VAL A 176 17.64 -20.66 -17.73
C VAL A 176 18.26 -22.00 -18.02
N THR A 177 18.09 -22.45 -19.26
CA THR A 177 18.57 -23.74 -19.77
C THR A 177 20.07 -23.97 -19.51
N PHE A 178 20.89 -22.91 -19.59
CA PHE A 178 22.32 -22.98 -19.31
C PHE A 178 22.65 -23.25 -17.84
N PHE A 179 22.00 -22.58 -16.87
CA PHE A 179 22.39 -22.71 -15.46
C PHE A 179 22.05 -24.09 -14.88
N VAL A 180 21.03 -24.77 -15.44
CA VAL A 180 20.67 -26.15 -15.08
C VAL A 180 21.78 -27.16 -15.43
N ALA A 181 22.56 -26.89 -16.48
CA ALA A 181 23.62 -27.78 -16.94
C ALA A 181 24.93 -27.67 -16.13
N LEU A 182 25.02 -26.70 -15.21
CA LEU A 182 26.21 -26.49 -14.38
C LEU A 182 26.23 -27.42 -13.16
N PRO A 183 27.42 -27.83 -12.68
CA PRO A 183 27.56 -28.61 -11.46
C PRO A 183 27.10 -27.82 -10.25
N GLN A 184 26.60 -28.52 -9.23
CA GLN A 184 26.01 -27.92 -8.03
C GLN A 184 26.96 -26.92 -7.33
N ASN A 185 28.25 -27.24 -7.27
CA ASN A 185 29.27 -26.36 -6.67
C ASN A 185 29.39 -25.01 -7.41
N ALA A 186 29.34 -25.04 -8.75
CA ALA A 186 29.37 -23.81 -9.56
C ALA A 186 28.07 -23.00 -9.42
N GLN A 187 26.92 -23.68 -9.31
CA GLN A 187 25.64 -23.02 -9.06
C GLN A 187 25.64 -22.28 -7.72
N ILE A 188 26.10 -22.93 -6.63
CA ILE A 188 26.18 -22.31 -5.30
C ILE A 188 27.11 -21.07 -5.33
N ALA A 189 28.30 -21.23 -5.92
CA ALA A 189 29.27 -20.14 -6.04
C ALA A 189 28.72 -18.97 -6.86
N LEU A 190 28.03 -19.26 -7.97
CA LEU A 190 27.35 -18.26 -8.78
C LEU A 190 26.26 -17.53 -7.99
N VAL A 191 25.37 -18.26 -7.32
CA VAL A 191 24.27 -17.68 -6.53
C VAL A 191 24.80 -16.74 -5.45
N SER A 192 25.90 -17.12 -4.77
CA SER A 192 26.49 -16.29 -3.72
C SER A 192 26.96 -14.91 -4.20
N LYS A 193 27.22 -14.74 -5.51
CA LYS A 193 27.67 -13.48 -6.11
C LYS A 193 26.59 -12.78 -6.93
N LEU A 194 25.40 -13.36 -7.06
CA LEU A 194 24.28 -12.74 -7.75
C LEU A 194 23.60 -11.71 -6.85
N THR A 195 23.30 -10.55 -7.44
CA THR A 195 22.55 -9.48 -6.77
C THR A 195 21.21 -9.25 -7.46
N SER A 196 20.18 -8.87 -6.72
CA SER A 196 18.87 -8.56 -7.28
C SER A 196 18.79 -7.09 -7.67
N LYS A 197 18.31 -6.81 -8.87
CA LYS A 197 18.13 -5.45 -9.40
C LYS A 197 16.75 -5.33 -10.04
N THR A 198 16.12 -4.18 -9.85
CA THR A 198 14.84 -3.85 -10.49
C THR A 198 15.04 -2.69 -11.44
N ALA A 199 14.62 -2.87 -12.69
CA ALA A 199 14.56 -1.78 -13.67
C ALA A 199 13.13 -1.28 -13.83
N ILE A 200 12.98 0.03 -13.98
CA ILE A 200 11.69 0.68 -14.24
C ILE A 200 11.40 0.78 -15.74
N PRO A 201 10.13 0.87 -16.17
CA PRO A 201 9.79 1.08 -17.57
C PRO A 201 10.53 2.29 -18.17
N GLY A 202 11.09 2.12 -19.37
CA GLY A 202 11.89 3.12 -20.06
C GLY A 202 13.33 3.26 -19.57
N GLU A 203 13.78 2.44 -18.59
CA GLU A 203 15.17 2.42 -18.16
C GLU A 203 16.05 1.64 -19.15
N VAL A 204 17.21 2.21 -19.50
CA VAL A 204 18.22 1.55 -20.33
C VAL A 204 19.06 0.63 -19.45
N ILE A 205 18.92 -0.68 -19.63
CA ILE A 205 19.64 -1.71 -18.88
C ILE A 205 21.07 -1.83 -19.41
N LEU A 206 21.20 -1.91 -20.74
CA LEU A 206 22.47 -1.96 -21.46
C LEU A 206 22.40 -0.99 -22.63
N LYS A 207 23.53 -0.36 -22.96
CA LYS A 207 23.62 0.64 -24.03
C LYS A 207 24.63 0.22 -25.08
N LYS A 208 24.23 0.27 -26.35
CA LYS A 208 25.11 -0.05 -27.49
C LYS A 208 26.39 0.80 -27.45
N GLY A 209 27.54 0.15 -27.62
CA GLY A 209 28.85 0.81 -27.67
C GLY A 209 29.53 1.03 -26.31
N GLU A 210 28.85 0.73 -25.19
CA GLU A 210 29.47 0.74 -23.86
C GLU A 210 29.92 -0.68 -23.45
N PRO A 211 30.99 -0.83 -22.66
CA PRO A 211 31.35 -2.14 -22.12
C PRO A 211 30.28 -2.62 -21.13
N ALA A 212 29.93 -3.92 -21.16
CA ALA A 212 28.98 -4.46 -20.19
C ALA A 212 29.57 -4.42 -18.78
N ARG A 213 28.79 -3.86 -17.85
CA ARG A 213 29.14 -3.79 -16.41
C ARG A 213 29.05 -5.16 -15.71
N GLY A 214 28.31 -6.08 -16.32
CA GLY A 214 28.04 -7.39 -15.76
C GLY A 214 27.07 -8.17 -16.65
N LEU A 215 26.73 -9.37 -16.17
CA LEU A 215 25.72 -10.25 -16.74
C LEU A 215 24.39 -9.92 -16.09
N PHE A 216 23.33 -9.78 -16.90
CA PHE A 216 21.98 -9.57 -16.41
C PHE A 216 21.09 -10.74 -16.81
N LEU A 217 20.40 -11.33 -15.83
CA LEU A 217 19.43 -12.39 -16.03
C LEU A 217 18.02 -11.85 -15.74
N LEU A 218 17.13 -11.88 -16.73
CA LEU A 218 15.75 -11.43 -16.57
C LEU A 218 14.91 -12.51 -15.87
N SER A 219 14.43 -12.24 -14.65
CA SER A 219 13.57 -13.16 -13.90
C SER A 219 12.09 -12.95 -14.19
N ARG A 220 11.68 -11.68 -14.32
CA ARG A 220 10.30 -11.24 -14.60
C ARG A 220 10.29 -9.94 -15.38
N GLY A 221 9.22 -9.70 -16.12
CA GLY A 221 9.03 -8.52 -16.96
C GLY A 221 9.42 -8.76 -18.41
N CYS A 222 9.30 -7.70 -19.21
CA CYS A 222 9.66 -7.70 -20.63
C CYS A 222 10.66 -6.58 -20.90
N CYS A 223 11.64 -6.90 -21.75
CA CYS A 223 12.62 -5.94 -22.24
C CYS A 223 12.58 -5.94 -23.77
N GLU A 224 12.98 -4.85 -24.39
CA GLU A 224 13.14 -4.75 -25.83
C GLU A 224 14.59 -4.45 -26.18
N VAL A 225 15.11 -5.19 -27.16
CA VAL A 225 16.44 -4.96 -27.73
C VAL A 225 16.30 -4.06 -28.94
N LEU A 226 16.93 -2.89 -28.89
CA LEU A 226 16.99 -1.92 -29.98
C LEU A 226 18.17 -2.24 -30.88
N LEU A 227 17.86 -2.76 -32.07
CA LEU A 227 18.83 -2.97 -33.14
C LEU A 227 18.78 -1.75 -34.07
N VAL A 228 19.73 -0.84 -33.91
CA VAL A 228 19.95 0.25 -34.87
C VAL A 228 20.71 -0.33 -36.06
N GLN A 229 20.03 -0.43 -37.21
CA GLN A 229 20.69 -0.74 -38.47
C GLN A 229 21.53 0.47 -38.87
N THR A 230 22.84 0.39 -38.65
CA THR A 230 23.73 1.37 -39.26
C THR A 230 23.67 1.11 -40.76
N ARG A 231 23.04 2.02 -41.52
CA ARG A 231 23.22 2.05 -42.97
C ARG A 231 24.71 2.33 -43.19
N GLU A 232 25.43 1.32 -43.63
CA GLU A 232 26.86 1.40 -43.92
C GLU A 232 27.03 2.49 -44.98
N ALA A 233 27.52 3.66 -44.54
CA ALA A 233 27.80 4.76 -45.45
C ALA A 233 28.93 4.27 -46.37
N ALA A 234 28.63 4.20 -47.66
CA ALA A 234 29.58 3.87 -48.71
C ALA A 234 30.88 4.68 -48.53
N PRO A 235 32.06 4.10 -48.84
CA PRO A 235 33.33 4.79 -48.64
C PRO A 235 33.35 6.07 -49.48
N ALA A 236 33.45 7.22 -48.81
CA ALA A 236 33.58 8.51 -49.49
C ALA A 236 34.90 8.55 -50.27
N PRO A 237 34.91 9.10 -51.51
CA PRO A 237 36.13 9.20 -52.28
C PRO A 237 37.07 10.22 -51.62
N SER A 238 38.35 9.86 -51.57
CA SER A 238 39.46 10.66 -51.10
C SER A 238 39.50 12.03 -51.78
N ALA A 239 39.46 13.10 -50.99
CA ALA A 239 39.91 14.42 -51.42
C ALA A 239 40.65 15.09 -50.25
N SER A 240 41.96 15.19 -50.45
CA SER A 240 42.94 15.98 -49.71
C SER A 240 42.55 17.45 -49.55
N ALA A 241 42.74 18.02 -48.36
CA ALA A 241 43.37 19.34 -48.18
C ALA A 241 43.50 19.74 -46.68
N SER A 242 44.77 19.86 -46.25
CA SER A 242 45.34 20.86 -45.33
C SER A 242 44.66 21.19 -43.98
N VAL A 243 45.36 20.78 -42.91
CA VAL A 243 45.41 21.45 -41.60
C VAL A 243 46.40 22.64 -41.72
N PRO A 244 46.25 23.76 -40.98
CA PRO A 244 46.98 23.87 -39.71
C PRO A 244 46.23 24.50 -38.51
N ALA A 245 46.67 24.04 -37.35
CA ALA A 245 46.36 24.36 -35.96
C ALA A 245 46.42 25.84 -35.54
N ALA A 246 45.57 26.24 -34.58
CA ALA A 246 45.90 27.20 -33.52
C ALA A 246 44.92 27.14 -32.32
N VAL A 247 45.29 26.31 -31.33
CA VAL A 247 45.34 26.56 -29.88
C VAL A 247 44.22 27.38 -29.19
N ALA A 248 43.44 26.64 -28.37
CA ALA A 248 42.98 26.91 -27.00
C ALA A 248 42.40 28.29 -26.60
N ARG A 249 41.14 28.26 -26.10
CA ARG A 249 40.83 28.73 -24.74
C ARG A 249 39.49 28.17 -24.20
N ILE A 250 39.58 27.83 -22.93
CA ILE A 250 38.62 27.27 -21.99
C ILE A 250 37.39 28.17 -21.80
N GLY A 251 36.19 27.56 -21.67
CA GLY A 251 35.00 28.28 -21.22
C GLY A 251 33.70 27.48 -21.23
N ARG A 252 33.53 26.59 -20.24
CA ARG A 252 32.26 26.11 -19.64
C ARG A 252 30.95 26.35 -20.41
N ARG A 253 30.30 25.24 -20.82
CA ARG A 253 28.88 24.95 -20.50
C ARG A 253 28.57 23.48 -20.79
N LEU A 254 28.73 22.64 -19.77
CA LEU A 254 28.13 21.31 -19.71
C LEU A 254 26.71 21.49 -19.18
N SER A 255 25.72 21.51 -20.08
CA SER A 255 24.32 21.25 -19.76
C SER A 255 24.00 19.84 -20.26
N LEU A 256 24.23 18.84 -19.39
CA LEU A 256 23.82 17.46 -19.56
C LEU A 256 22.48 17.25 -18.86
N THR A 257 21.37 17.67 -19.47
CA THR A 257 20.04 17.10 -19.16
C THR A 257 19.12 17.29 -20.36
N SER A 258 19.09 16.31 -21.25
CA SER A 258 17.90 16.03 -22.04
C SER A 258 17.80 14.52 -22.17
N SER A 259 16.94 13.93 -21.33
CA SER A 259 16.37 12.61 -21.59
C SER A 259 15.86 12.60 -23.03
N PRO A 260 16.12 11.54 -23.82
CA PRO A 260 15.55 11.47 -25.15
C PRO A 260 14.04 11.35 -24.97
N THR A 261 13.31 12.40 -25.36
CA THR A 261 11.87 12.34 -25.60
C THR A 261 11.64 11.29 -26.68
N VAL A 262 10.99 10.20 -26.31
CA VAL A 262 10.52 9.17 -27.23
C VAL A 262 9.51 9.84 -28.16
N SER A 263 9.92 10.07 -29.40
CA SER A 263 9.03 10.53 -30.47
C SER A 263 8.09 9.38 -30.83
N ASP A 264 6.79 9.57 -30.65
CA ASP A 264 5.66 8.63 -30.89
C ASP A 264 5.46 8.21 -32.37
N LYS A 265 6.51 8.31 -33.20
CA LYS A 265 6.52 7.77 -34.56
C LYS A 265 7.58 6.66 -34.62
N PRO A 266 7.22 5.40 -34.91
CA PRO A 266 8.21 4.35 -35.04
C PRO A 266 9.17 4.71 -36.17
N ASN A 267 10.43 4.97 -35.83
CA ASN A 267 11.49 5.16 -36.81
C ASN A 267 11.65 3.82 -37.58
N PRO A 268 11.44 3.78 -38.91
CA PRO A 268 11.49 2.53 -39.68
C PRO A 268 12.84 1.81 -39.63
N ASP A 269 13.91 2.49 -39.19
CA ASP A 269 15.27 1.95 -39.13
C ASP A 269 15.62 1.25 -37.79
N ILE A 270 14.71 1.25 -36.81
CA ILE A 270 14.93 0.64 -35.49
C ILE A 270 14.04 -0.59 -35.34
N LYS A 271 14.67 -1.78 -35.26
CA LYS A 271 13.96 -3.02 -34.94
C LYS A 271 13.99 -3.27 -33.44
N TYR A 272 12.81 -3.41 -32.84
CA TYR A 272 12.62 -3.82 -31.45
C TYR A 272 12.41 -5.33 -31.42
N LEU A 273 13.22 -6.04 -30.63
CA LEU A 273 13.05 -7.47 -30.38
C LEU A 273 12.64 -7.67 -28.91
N PRO A 274 11.40 -8.11 -28.63
CA PRO A 274 10.97 -8.35 -27.27
C PRO A 274 11.70 -9.57 -26.69
N ARG A 275 12.01 -9.49 -25.40
CA ARG A 275 12.68 -10.51 -24.61
C ARG A 275 11.90 -10.71 -23.32
N HIS A 276 11.69 -11.98 -22.99
CA HIS A 276 10.90 -12.40 -21.84
C HIS A 276 11.80 -12.99 -20.75
N ALA A 277 11.21 -13.23 -19.59
CA ALA A 277 11.85 -13.92 -18.47
C ALA A 277 12.59 -15.19 -18.90
N GLY A 278 13.79 -15.41 -18.35
CA GLY A 278 14.74 -16.45 -18.74
C GLY A 278 15.85 -15.95 -19.67
N SER A 279 15.68 -14.78 -20.30
CA SER A 279 16.71 -14.20 -21.18
C SER A 279 17.92 -13.71 -20.40
N VAL A 280 19.11 -13.95 -20.96
CA VAL A 280 20.40 -13.44 -20.46
C VAL A 280 20.91 -12.31 -21.35
N PHE A 281 21.51 -11.28 -20.75
CA PHE A 281 22.07 -10.13 -21.45
C PHE A 281 23.47 -9.77 -20.95
N GLY A 282 24.29 -9.25 -21.86
CA GLY A 282 25.65 -8.75 -21.57
C GLY A 282 26.73 -9.83 -21.59
N GLU A 283 26.34 -11.08 -21.84
CA GLU A 283 27.19 -12.25 -21.92
C GLU A 283 28.27 -12.11 -22.99
N ARG A 284 27.92 -11.62 -24.19
CA ARG A 284 28.87 -11.45 -25.29
C ARG A 284 29.99 -10.47 -24.94
N SER A 285 29.65 -9.33 -24.33
CA SER A 285 30.63 -8.30 -23.95
C SER A 285 31.53 -8.74 -22.79
N LEU A 286 31.04 -9.66 -21.93
CA LEU A 286 31.87 -10.29 -20.89
C LEU A 286 32.80 -11.36 -21.46
N MET A 287 32.36 -12.11 -22.48
CA MET A 287 33.16 -13.18 -23.09
C MET A 287 34.20 -12.67 -24.10
N THR A 288 33.81 -11.75 -25.00
CA THR A 288 34.68 -11.28 -26.09
C THR A 288 35.47 -10.02 -25.72
N GLY A 289 35.05 -9.31 -24.66
CA GLY A 289 35.61 -8.00 -24.29
C GLY A 289 35.10 -6.85 -25.17
N ASP A 290 34.38 -7.13 -26.25
CA ASP A 290 33.82 -6.10 -27.11
C ASP A 290 32.75 -5.26 -26.40
N PRO A 291 32.51 -4.02 -26.84
CA PRO A 291 31.37 -3.24 -26.38
C PRO A 291 30.04 -3.95 -26.67
N VAL A 292 29.01 -3.60 -25.89
CA VAL A 292 27.66 -4.14 -26.07
C VAL A 292 27.14 -3.83 -27.48
N GLY A 293 26.62 -4.85 -28.17
CA GLY A 293 26.18 -4.74 -29.57
C GLY A 293 24.81 -4.08 -29.78
N ALA A 294 23.96 -4.03 -28.75
CA ALA A 294 22.61 -3.50 -28.84
C ALA A 294 22.16 -2.82 -27.53
N THR A 295 21.28 -1.84 -27.62
CA THR A 295 20.69 -1.21 -26.44
C THR A 295 19.50 -2.06 -25.97
N VAL A 296 19.41 -2.30 -24.66
CA VAL A 296 18.31 -3.06 -24.04
C VAL A 296 17.52 -2.11 -23.14
N LEU A 297 16.22 -1.99 -23.39
CA LEU A 297 15.30 -1.12 -22.67
C LEU A 297 14.27 -1.96 -21.92
N ALA A 298 13.98 -1.61 -20.68
CA ALA A 298 12.85 -2.20 -19.95
C ALA A 298 11.52 -1.63 -20.48
N THR A 299 10.58 -2.47 -20.90
CA THR A 299 9.24 -2.03 -21.30
C THR A 299 8.24 -2.08 -20.15
N THR A 300 8.44 -3.02 -19.23
CA THR A 300 7.69 -3.12 -17.97
C THR A 300 8.64 -2.96 -16.78
N PHE A 301 8.12 -3.04 -15.56
CA PHE A 301 8.98 -3.32 -14.41
C PHE A 301 9.65 -4.68 -14.61
N CYS A 302 10.97 -4.71 -14.45
CA CYS A 302 11.76 -5.90 -14.71
C CYS A 302 12.57 -6.26 -13.46
N ASP A 303 12.31 -7.45 -12.92
CA ASP A 303 13.14 -8.05 -11.87
C ASP A 303 14.25 -8.83 -12.56
N MET A 304 15.50 -8.49 -12.27
CA MET A 304 16.68 -9.13 -12.85
C MET A 304 17.72 -9.48 -11.79
N HIS A 305 18.52 -10.50 -12.09
CA HIS A 305 19.73 -10.78 -11.32
C HIS A 305 20.93 -10.24 -12.06
N HIS A 306 21.84 -9.61 -11.33
CA HIS A 306 23.04 -8.99 -11.83
C HIS A 306 24.27 -9.65 -11.23
N LEU A 307 25.18 -10.09 -12.10
CA LEU A 307 26.51 -10.55 -11.75
C LEU A 307 27.53 -9.54 -12.29
N SER A 308 28.29 -8.90 -11.41
CA SER A 308 29.30 -7.92 -11.85
C SER A 308 30.38 -8.57 -12.71
N ARG A 309 31.04 -7.77 -13.57
CA ARG A 309 32.18 -8.23 -14.37
C ARG A 309 33.29 -8.84 -13.50
N GLU A 310 33.59 -8.24 -12.35
CA GLU A 310 34.62 -8.73 -11.41
C GLU A 310 34.24 -10.09 -10.82
N SER A 311 33.00 -10.23 -10.34
CA SER A 311 32.49 -11.49 -9.81
C SER A 311 32.46 -12.58 -10.88
N PHE A 312 32.10 -12.23 -12.12
CA PHE A 312 32.13 -13.14 -13.26
C PHE A 312 33.55 -13.61 -13.57
N SER A 313 34.51 -12.69 -13.67
CA SER A 313 35.91 -13.04 -13.91
C SER A 313 36.48 -13.97 -12.84
N SER A 314 36.19 -13.70 -11.56
CA SER A 314 36.59 -14.58 -10.47
C SER A 314 35.92 -15.96 -10.56
N LEU A 315 34.63 -16.03 -10.88
CA LEU A 315 33.92 -17.31 -11.00
C LEU A 315 34.41 -18.16 -12.17
N VAL A 316 34.79 -17.54 -13.29
CA VAL A 316 35.28 -18.27 -14.46
C VAL A 316 36.66 -18.89 -14.21
N VAL A 317 37.49 -18.26 -13.37
CA VAL A 317 38.78 -18.83 -12.95
C VAL A 317 38.57 -20.11 -12.14
N ASP A 318 37.61 -20.09 -11.20
CA ASP A 318 37.33 -21.23 -10.32
C ASP A 318 36.51 -22.32 -11.02
N PHE A 319 35.61 -21.93 -11.92
CA PHE A 319 34.64 -22.79 -12.60
C PHE A 319 34.57 -22.46 -14.11
N PRO A 320 35.51 -22.97 -14.94
CA PRO A 320 35.56 -22.68 -16.37
C PRO A 320 34.33 -23.18 -17.16
N GLU A 321 33.59 -24.13 -16.59
CA GLU A 321 32.33 -24.65 -17.13
C GLU A 321 31.26 -23.57 -17.34
N ILE A 322 31.29 -22.51 -16.51
CA ILE A 322 30.41 -21.34 -16.64
C ILE A 322 30.62 -20.65 -17.99
N LEU A 323 31.87 -20.47 -18.40
CA LEU A 323 32.20 -19.84 -19.68
C LEU A 323 31.76 -20.73 -20.85
N HIS A 324 32.03 -22.03 -20.77
CA HIS A 324 31.65 -22.99 -21.81
C HIS A 324 30.14 -23.06 -22.03
N GLY A 325 29.34 -23.11 -20.97
CA GLY A 325 27.90 -23.16 -21.15
C GLY A 325 27.28 -21.83 -21.60
N LEU A 326 27.87 -20.67 -21.25
CA LEU A 326 27.48 -19.38 -21.84
C LEU A 326 27.78 -19.31 -23.34
N GLN A 327 28.90 -19.90 -23.79
CA GLN A 327 29.22 -20.00 -25.21
C GLN A 327 28.22 -20.88 -25.97
N SER A 328 27.83 -22.01 -25.37
CA SER A 328 26.80 -22.89 -25.92
C SER A 328 25.44 -22.19 -25.98
N TYR A 329 25.07 -21.45 -24.92
CA TYR A 329 23.86 -20.64 -24.87
C TYR A 329 23.81 -19.58 -25.98
N HIS A 330 24.92 -18.84 -26.19
CA HIS A 330 25.01 -17.83 -27.24
C HIS A 330 24.79 -18.43 -28.64
N LYS A 331 25.39 -19.58 -28.94
CA LYS A 331 25.25 -20.27 -30.22
C LYS A 331 23.85 -20.84 -30.48
N HIS A 332 23.14 -21.26 -29.45
CA HIS A 332 21.85 -21.95 -29.62
C HIS A 332 20.61 -21.04 -29.49
N GLU A 333 20.64 -19.99 -28.67
CA GLU A 333 19.46 -19.12 -28.45
C GLU A 333 19.50 -17.78 -29.19
N ILE A 334 20.69 -17.30 -29.60
CA ILE A 334 20.83 -16.00 -30.26
C ILE A 334 20.99 -16.15 -31.78
N ASP A 335 21.77 -17.12 -32.27
CA ASP A 335 21.97 -17.34 -33.71
C ASP A 335 20.68 -17.63 -34.50
N PRO A 336 19.71 -18.46 -34.07
CA PRO A 336 18.49 -18.67 -34.87
C PRO A 336 17.58 -17.44 -34.94
N ALA A 337 17.60 -16.55 -33.93
CA ALA A 337 16.82 -15.31 -33.93
C ALA A 337 17.43 -14.21 -34.82
N ILE A 338 18.74 -14.29 -35.08
CA ILE A 338 19.48 -13.37 -35.95
C ILE A 338 19.58 -13.95 -37.38
N GLN A 339 19.80 -15.26 -37.56
CA GLN A 339 19.93 -15.94 -38.85
C GLN A 339 18.61 -16.05 -39.65
N PHE A 340 17.44 -15.96 -39.01
CA PHE A 340 16.16 -15.93 -39.73
C PHE A 340 16.02 -14.71 -40.68
N LYS A 341 16.97 -13.77 -40.67
CA LYS A 341 17.00 -12.61 -41.56
C LYS A 341 17.85 -12.79 -42.83
N ASP A 342 18.83 -13.67 -42.86
CA ASP A 342 19.74 -13.75 -44.01
C ASP A 342 19.14 -14.58 -45.16
N THR A 343 18.30 -15.58 -44.86
CA THR A 343 17.58 -16.39 -45.86
C THR A 343 16.31 -15.72 -46.39
N ALA A 344 15.70 -14.80 -45.65
CA ALA A 344 14.48 -14.10 -46.09
C ALA A 344 14.76 -12.99 -47.12
N MET A 345 16.00 -12.51 -47.23
CA MET A 345 16.42 -11.61 -48.32
C MET A 345 16.81 -12.37 -49.61
N ALA A 346 17.06 -13.67 -49.55
CA ALA A 346 17.44 -14.47 -50.72
C ALA A 346 16.23 -15.03 -51.51
N ASN A 347 15.02 -15.09 -50.92
CA ASN A 347 13.87 -15.76 -51.56
C ASN A 347 12.64 -14.85 -51.73
N LYS A 348 12.85 -13.62 -52.24
CA LYS A 348 11.76 -12.70 -52.64
C LYS A 348 11.67 -12.53 -54.16
N LYS A 349 11.79 -13.63 -54.90
CA LYS A 349 11.61 -13.65 -56.37
C LYS A 349 10.93 -14.92 -56.86
N SER A 350 9.76 -15.28 -56.31
CA SER A 350 8.76 -16.15 -56.94
C SER A 350 7.68 -16.58 -55.94
N ARG A 351 6.53 -15.89 -55.93
CA ARG A 351 5.18 -16.49 -56.05
C ARG A 351 4.07 -15.52 -55.62
N SER A 352 3.04 -15.48 -56.46
CA SER A 352 1.74 -14.83 -56.31
C SER A 352 0.81 -15.63 -55.38
N PRO A 353 -0.38 -15.11 -55.02
CA PRO A 353 -1.02 -15.33 -53.73
C PRO A 353 -1.92 -16.57 -53.71
N ALA A 354 -2.01 -17.23 -52.55
CA ALA A 354 -3.08 -18.18 -52.28
C ALA A 354 -3.35 -18.32 -50.78
N VAL A 355 -4.61 -18.05 -50.43
CA VAL A 355 -5.44 -18.80 -49.49
C VAL A 355 -5.09 -18.71 -48.00
N THR A 356 -5.88 -17.91 -47.30
CA THR A 356 -6.17 -18.06 -45.87
C THR A 356 -6.79 -19.43 -45.56
N PRO A 357 -6.44 -20.04 -44.42
CA PRO A 357 -7.42 -20.78 -43.67
C PRO A 357 -7.58 -20.20 -42.26
N ASN A 358 -8.84 -19.91 -41.95
CA ASN A 358 -9.37 -19.75 -40.62
C ASN A 358 -9.22 -21.08 -39.88
N VAL A 359 -8.57 -21.10 -38.72
CA VAL A 359 -8.73 -22.19 -37.73
C VAL A 359 -8.85 -21.57 -36.35
N THR A 360 -10.05 -21.77 -35.81
CA THR A 360 -10.52 -21.60 -34.44
C THR A 360 -9.57 -22.22 -33.42
N HIS A 361 -9.15 -21.45 -32.41
CA HIS A 361 -8.49 -22.02 -31.23
C HIS A 361 -9.51 -22.28 -30.11
N VAL A 362 -9.49 -23.55 -29.75
CA VAL A 362 -10.19 -24.27 -28.68
C VAL A 362 -9.94 -23.62 -27.31
N SER A 363 -11.04 -23.40 -26.60
CA SER A 363 -11.10 -23.18 -25.16
C SER A 363 -11.03 -24.50 -24.39
N ASP A 364 -10.60 -24.42 -23.12
CA ASP A 364 -10.51 -25.45 -22.07
C ASP A 364 -9.07 -25.99 -21.91
N PHE A 365 -8.47 -26.13 -20.72
CA PHE A 365 -8.93 -26.20 -19.33
C PHE A 365 -7.68 -26.02 -18.44
N ASP A 366 -7.76 -25.33 -17.30
CA ASP A 366 -7.54 -25.98 -15.99
C ASP A 366 -7.89 -25.06 -14.81
N GLY A 367 -8.67 -25.63 -13.90
CA GLY A 367 -9.14 -25.00 -12.69
C GLY A 367 -8.18 -25.26 -11.54
N THR A 368 -7.74 -24.19 -10.89
CA THR A 368 -7.39 -24.23 -9.47
C THR A 368 -8.21 -23.17 -8.75
N ARG A 369 -9.19 -23.65 -7.96
CA ARG A 369 -9.98 -22.80 -7.06
C ARG A 369 -9.03 -22.18 -6.04
N ASN A 370 -8.82 -20.88 -6.14
CA ASN A 370 -8.05 -20.10 -5.17
C ASN A 370 -8.92 -19.79 -3.94
N PRO A 371 -8.62 -20.33 -2.73
CA PRO A 371 -9.33 -19.97 -1.50
C PRO A 371 -9.10 -18.52 -1.04
N GLU A 372 -8.15 -17.79 -1.65
CA GLU A 372 -7.87 -16.38 -1.31
C GLU A 372 -8.89 -15.36 -1.88
N LEU A 373 -9.62 -15.68 -2.96
CA LEU A 373 -10.60 -14.74 -3.52
C LEU A 373 -11.88 -14.63 -2.66
N SER A 374 -12.26 -15.71 -1.96
CA SER A 374 -13.40 -15.72 -1.02
C SER A 374 -13.12 -14.88 0.23
N ALA A 375 -11.89 -14.95 0.76
CA ALA A 375 -11.49 -14.17 1.93
C ALA A 375 -11.41 -12.65 1.62
N ARG A 376 -10.99 -12.28 0.40
CA ARG A 376 -10.98 -10.87 -0.04
C ARG A 376 -12.38 -10.31 -0.23
N SER A 377 -13.33 -11.11 -0.74
CA SER A 377 -14.73 -10.67 -0.85
C SER A 377 -15.38 -10.47 0.51
N GLU A 378 -15.13 -11.34 1.49
CA GLU A 378 -15.69 -11.23 2.85
C GLU A 378 -15.11 -10.02 3.62
N ILE A 379 -13.81 -9.74 3.48
CA ILE A 379 -13.18 -8.56 4.09
C ILE A 379 -13.69 -7.27 3.44
N SER A 380 -13.93 -7.28 2.11
CA SER A 380 -14.52 -6.14 1.40
C SER A 380 -15.96 -5.87 1.82
N LEU A 381 -16.72 -6.93 2.14
CA LEU A 381 -18.10 -6.84 2.60
C LEU A 381 -18.14 -6.28 4.03
N LEU A 382 -17.30 -6.78 4.93
CA LEU A 382 -17.14 -6.25 6.30
C LEU A 382 -16.76 -4.77 6.32
N ARG A 383 -15.84 -4.34 5.44
CA ARG A 383 -15.46 -2.93 5.30
C ARG A 383 -16.66 -2.06 4.87
N LYS A 384 -17.42 -2.49 3.86
CA LYS A 384 -18.63 -1.79 3.41
C LYS A 384 -19.71 -1.72 4.50
N THR A 385 -19.93 -2.82 5.23
CA THR A 385 -20.91 -2.85 6.34
C THR A 385 -20.49 -1.89 7.45
N MET A 386 -19.19 -1.82 7.76
CA MET A 386 -18.65 -0.93 8.79
C MET A 386 -18.70 0.55 8.39
N GLU A 387 -18.38 0.89 7.13
CA GLU A 387 -18.51 2.26 6.59
C GLU A 387 -19.96 2.73 6.60
N THR A 388 -20.91 1.84 6.26
CA THR A 388 -22.35 2.14 6.30
C THR A 388 -22.82 2.40 7.74
N PHE A 389 -22.36 1.59 8.70
CA PHE A 389 -22.68 1.76 10.11
C PHE A 389 -22.12 3.07 10.68
N ILE A 390 -20.88 3.44 10.35
CA ILE A 390 -20.28 4.71 10.78
C ILE A 390 -21.04 5.91 10.18
N ALA A 391 -21.47 5.82 8.92
CA ALA A 391 -22.27 6.85 8.27
C ALA A 391 -23.66 7.01 8.91
N GLU A 392 -24.38 5.91 9.15
CA GLU A 392 -25.67 5.94 9.85
C GLU A 392 -25.53 6.46 11.28
N PHE A 393 -24.49 6.04 12.00
CA PHE A 393 -24.26 6.49 13.37
C PHE A 393 -23.90 7.98 13.43
N GLY A 394 -23.10 8.48 12.49
CA GLY A 394 -22.78 9.90 12.35
C GLY A 394 -24.00 10.76 12.02
N GLU A 395 -24.87 10.30 11.11
CA GLU A 395 -26.17 10.92 10.81
C GLU A 395 -27.07 10.96 12.06
N LYS A 396 -27.14 9.86 12.81
CA LYS A 396 -27.96 9.74 14.02
C LYS A 396 -27.48 10.69 15.13
N MET A 397 -26.16 10.80 15.34
CA MET A 397 -25.54 11.76 16.27
C MET A 397 -25.80 13.21 15.86
N LYS A 398 -25.71 13.51 14.55
CA LYS A 398 -26.00 14.85 14.02
C LYS A 398 -27.47 15.23 14.20
N ASN A 399 -28.37 14.27 14.04
CA ASN A 399 -29.80 14.45 14.28
C ASN A 399 -30.10 14.61 15.79
N GLN A 400 -29.42 13.87 16.67
CA GLN A 400 -29.53 14.04 18.13
C GLN A 400 -29.04 15.44 18.57
N SER A 401 -27.88 15.88 18.11
CA SER A 401 -27.36 17.23 18.35
C SER A 401 -28.32 18.33 17.85
N LYS A 402 -28.91 18.14 16.67
CA LYS A 402 -29.90 19.06 16.11
C LYS A 402 -31.19 19.07 16.95
N GLN A 403 -31.59 17.93 17.50
CA GLN A 403 -32.75 17.80 18.38
C GLN A 403 -32.51 18.48 19.73
N GLU A 404 -31.33 18.32 20.33
CA GLU A 404 -30.90 19.05 21.53
C GLU A 404 -30.87 20.56 21.30
N SER A 405 -30.37 21.03 20.15
CA SER A 405 -30.36 22.46 19.83
C SER A 405 -31.78 23.05 19.73
N LYS A 406 -32.73 22.28 19.18
CA LYS A 406 -34.14 22.69 19.11
C LYS A 406 -34.80 22.71 20.49
N ILE A 407 -34.48 21.74 21.34
CA ILE A 407 -34.99 21.68 22.72
C ILE A 407 -34.45 22.87 23.53
N ASN A 408 -33.17 23.19 23.40
CA ASN A 408 -32.57 24.36 24.06
C ASN A 408 -33.19 25.67 23.56
N HIS A 409 -33.44 25.79 22.26
CA HIS A 409 -34.13 26.97 21.72
C HIS A 409 -35.58 27.10 22.22
N LEU A 410 -36.31 25.98 22.33
CA LEU A 410 -37.66 25.97 22.90
C LEU A 410 -37.64 26.30 24.40
N LEU A 411 -36.64 25.82 25.16
CA LEU A 411 -36.45 26.18 26.56
C LEU A 411 -36.16 27.68 26.72
N GLU A 412 -35.37 28.28 25.83
CA GLU A 412 -35.10 29.72 25.80
C GLU A 412 -36.38 30.51 25.48
N GLN A 413 -37.17 30.06 24.50
CA GLN A 413 -38.47 30.67 24.18
C GLN A 413 -39.46 30.55 25.33
N MET A 414 -39.50 29.42 26.05
CA MET A 414 -40.34 29.28 27.24
C MET A 414 -39.87 30.17 28.40
N LYS A 415 -38.56 30.36 28.59
CA LYS A 415 -38.03 31.33 29.56
C LYS A 415 -38.40 32.76 29.19
N GLU A 416 -38.32 33.13 27.91
CA GLU A 416 -38.77 34.44 27.43
C GLU A 416 -40.27 34.66 27.60
N MET A 417 -41.09 33.65 27.34
CA MET A 417 -42.54 33.75 27.55
C MET A 417 -42.88 33.84 29.04
N SER A 418 -42.21 33.08 29.90
CA SER A 418 -42.39 33.13 31.36
C SER A 418 -42.00 34.49 31.93
N THR A 419 -40.88 35.06 31.49
CA THR A 419 -40.44 36.41 31.89
C THR A 419 -41.38 37.50 31.37
N LYS A 420 -41.87 37.41 30.12
CA LYS A 420 -42.89 38.31 29.59
C LYS A 420 -44.22 38.22 30.35
N HIS A 421 -44.62 37.01 30.79
CA HIS A 421 -45.82 36.82 31.60
C HIS A 421 -45.67 37.34 33.04
N ALA A 422 -44.49 37.19 33.65
CA ALA A 422 -44.16 37.77 34.96
C ALA A 422 -44.16 39.30 34.93
N VAL A 423 -43.60 39.91 33.88
CA VAL A 423 -43.61 41.36 33.66
C VAL A 423 -45.04 41.87 33.42
N SER A 424 -45.86 41.15 32.64
CA SER A 424 -47.26 41.50 32.43
C SER A 424 -48.11 41.43 33.71
N ARG A 425 -47.86 40.45 34.59
CA ARG A 425 -48.50 40.36 35.92
C ARG A 425 -48.07 41.50 36.86
N SER A 426 -46.81 41.94 36.78
CA SER A 426 -46.33 43.08 37.56
C SER A 426 -46.99 44.39 37.12
N HIS A 427 -47.25 44.57 35.81
CA HIS A 427 -47.94 45.76 35.29
C HIS A 427 -49.44 45.77 35.57
N THR A 428 -50.09 44.60 35.69
CA THR A 428 -51.49 44.53 36.15
C THR A 428 -51.61 44.79 37.66
N ASN A 429 -50.70 44.25 38.48
CA ASN A 429 -50.67 44.55 39.92
C ASN A 429 -50.29 46.02 40.20
N ALA A 430 -49.39 46.63 39.41
CA ALA A 430 -49.04 48.03 39.55
C ALA A 430 -50.19 48.99 39.17
N ARG A 431 -51.11 48.56 38.29
CA ARG A 431 -52.33 49.33 38.00
C ARG A 431 -53.40 49.23 39.09
N ASP A 432 -53.49 48.10 39.78
CA ASP A 432 -54.41 47.95 40.92
C ASP A 432 -53.88 48.60 42.21
N VAL A 433 -52.57 48.70 42.39
CA VAL A 433 -51.97 49.38 43.56
C VAL A 433 -51.93 50.91 43.42
N SER A 434 -52.12 51.46 42.22
CA SER A 434 -52.17 52.92 42.02
C SER A 434 -53.50 53.57 42.46
N ARG A 435 -54.40 52.80 43.09
CA ARG A 435 -55.67 53.32 43.62
C ARG A 435 -55.69 53.58 45.12
N ASP A 436 -54.72 53.09 45.89
CA ASP A 436 -54.61 53.40 47.32
C ASP A 436 -53.21 53.96 47.63
N GLY A 437 -53.17 55.28 47.82
CA GLY A 437 -51.94 56.00 48.10
C GLY A 437 -51.41 55.74 49.50
N THR A 438 -50.23 55.14 49.60
CA THR A 438 -49.27 55.34 50.71
C THR A 438 -47.84 55.09 50.20
N PRO A 439 -46.83 55.89 50.62
CA PRO A 439 -45.45 55.69 50.20
C PRO A 439 -44.73 54.76 51.18
N LEU A 440 -44.03 53.73 50.69
CA LEU A 440 -43.06 52.98 51.49
C LEU A 440 -41.74 52.76 50.73
N THR A 441 -40.72 53.37 51.33
CA THR A 441 -39.28 53.12 51.33
C THR A 441 -38.73 51.95 50.51
N ILE A 442 -37.78 52.32 49.65
CA ILE A 442 -36.79 51.47 48.98
C ILE A 442 -35.90 50.80 50.04
N VAL A 443 -35.78 49.47 49.97
CA VAL A 443 -34.68 48.71 50.57
C VAL A 443 -34.13 47.78 49.50
N ASP A 444 -32.87 48.02 49.13
CA ASP A 444 -32.03 47.15 48.31
C ASP A 444 -31.78 45.80 48.99
N ALA A 445 -31.83 44.69 48.24
CA ALA A 445 -31.02 43.50 48.48
C ALA A 445 -31.00 42.56 47.26
N VAL A 446 -29.80 42.45 46.67
CA VAL A 446 -29.06 41.25 46.16
C VAL A 446 -29.82 40.16 45.41
#